data_AF-A0A3D3Q7B4-F1
#
_entry.id   AF-A0A3D3Q7B4-F1
#
_cell.length_a   1.000
_cell.length_b   1.000
_cell.length_c   1.000
_cell.angle_alpha   90.00
_cell.angle_beta   90.00
_cell.angle_gamma   90.00
#
_symmetry.space_group_name_H-M   'P 1'
#
loop_
_entity.id
_entity.type
_entity.pdbx_description
1 polymer ?
#
loop_
_entity_poly.entity_id
_entity_poly.type
_entity_poly.pdbx_seq_one_letter_code
_entity_poly.pdbx_strand_id
1 'polypeptide(L)' 'AGHRTTYLHPFWALDQLLPGDLIRIDTEFGRFDYRVTGSQVVLPTETWVADQTKQPTLVLSACTPKFSASHRLVVFAARQ' A
#
# COMPACT_ATOMS: atom_id res chain seq x y z
N ALA A 1 -0.57 -0.38 7.00
CA ALA A 1 -0.72 -1.80 6.60
C ALA A 1 -2.15 -2.24 6.89
N GLY A 2 -2.72 -3.14 6.10
CA GLY A 2 -4.11 -3.57 6.23
C GLY A 2 -4.28 -5.06 5.96
N HIS A 3 -5.32 -5.67 6.56
CA HIS A 3 -5.65 -7.06 6.29
C HIS A 3 -6.21 -7.22 4.88
N ARG A 4 -5.60 -8.11 4.09
CA ARG A 4 -6.11 -8.48 2.77
C ARG A 4 -7.31 -9.43 2.85
N THR A 5 -7.30 -10.35 3.81
CA THR A 5 -8.26 -11.48 3.89
C THR A 5 -8.82 -11.73 5.30
N THR A 6 -8.59 -10.84 6.27
CA THR A 6 -9.21 -10.88 7.62
C THR A 6 -10.27 -9.78 7.77
N TYR A 7 -11.21 -9.90 8.72
CA TYR A 7 -12.44 -9.09 8.91
C TYR A 7 -12.34 -7.62 8.44
N LEU A 8 -13.38 -7.18 7.71
CA LEU A 8 -13.49 -5.95 6.88
C LEU A 8 -12.66 -5.93 5.58
N HIS A 9 -11.62 -6.75 5.46
CA HIS A 9 -10.78 -6.92 4.26
C HIS A 9 -10.46 -5.60 3.51
N PRO A 10 -10.02 -4.54 4.21
CA PRO A 10 -9.87 -3.22 3.59
C PRO A 10 -8.91 -3.24 2.38
N PHE A 11 -7.98 -4.21 2.34
CA PHE A 11 -6.98 -4.37 1.27
C PHE A 11 -7.28 -5.53 0.31
N TRP A 12 -8.52 -6.07 0.27
CA TRP A 12 -8.90 -7.23 -0.56
C TRP A 12 -8.50 -7.10 -2.03
N ALA A 13 -8.65 -5.89 -2.59
CA ALA A 13 -8.41 -5.55 -3.98
C ALA A 13 -7.13 -4.72 -4.18
N LEU A 14 -6.21 -4.72 -3.21
CA LEU A 14 -4.97 -3.94 -3.32
C LEU A 14 -4.14 -4.31 -4.56
N ASP A 15 -4.25 -5.56 -5.03
CA ASP A 15 -3.64 -6.07 -6.26
C ASP A 15 -4.24 -5.54 -7.56
N GLN A 16 -5.33 -4.78 -7.49
CA GLN A 16 -5.96 -4.17 -8.66
C GLN A 16 -5.49 -2.73 -8.90
N LEU A 17 -4.75 -2.13 -7.96
CA LEU A 17 -4.24 -0.78 -8.11
C LEU A 17 -3.15 -0.74 -9.20
N LEU A 18 -3.28 0.23 -10.10
CA LEU A 18 -2.37 0.45 -11.21
C LEU A 18 -1.68 1.83 -11.11
N PRO A 19 -0.51 2.01 -11.73
CA PRO A 19 0.13 3.32 -11.81
C PRO A 19 -0.83 4.38 -12.37
N GLY A 20 -0.93 5.51 -11.68
CA GLY A 20 -1.84 6.62 -12.01
C GLY A 20 -3.12 6.69 -11.19
N ASP A 21 -3.52 5.58 -10.55
CA ASP A 21 -4.70 5.53 -9.67
C ASP A 21 -4.56 6.49 -8.48
N LEU A 22 -5.69 7.10 -8.08
CA LEU A 22 -5.75 8.05 -6.97
C LEU A 22 -6.01 7.32 -5.66
N ILE A 23 -5.19 7.61 -4.65
CA ILE A 23 -5.42 7.23 -3.26
C ILE A 23 -5.65 8.50 -2.45
N ARG A 24 -6.85 8.63 -1.87
CA ARG A 24 -7.20 9.73 -0.96
C ARG A 24 -7.14 9.26 0.48
N ILE A 25 -6.45 10.03 1.31
CA ILE A 25 -6.43 9.86 2.76
C ILE A 25 -7.18 11.03 3.39
N ASP A 26 -8.32 10.75 3.99
CA ASP A 26 -9.07 11.69 4.83
C ASP A 26 -8.62 11.55 6.29
N THR A 27 -8.15 12.63 6.89
CA THR A 27 -7.75 12.71 8.30
C THR A 27 -8.42 13.92 8.96
N GLU A 28 -8.34 14.03 10.29
CA GLU A 28 -8.76 15.25 10.99
C GLU A 28 -7.97 16.51 10.55
N PHE A 29 -6.75 16.32 10.03
CA PHE A 29 -5.87 17.40 9.57
C PHE A 29 -6.09 17.78 8.10
N GLY A 30 -6.99 17.09 7.39
CA GLY A 30 -7.34 17.36 6.01
C GLY A 30 -7.24 16.16 5.09
N ARG A 31 -7.36 16.44 3.78
CA ARG A 31 -7.35 15.46 2.70
C ARG A 31 -6.02 15.47 1.99
N PHE A 32 -5.45 14.29 1.79
CA PHE A 32 -4.18 14.11 1.11
C PHE A 32 -4.35 13.14 -0.05
N ASP A 33 -4.06 13.62 -1.25
CA ASP A 33 -4.18 12.86 -2.49
C ASP A 33 -2.80 12.38 -2.93
N TYR A 34 -2.71 11.07 -3.18
CA TYR A 34 -1.52 10.39 -3.67
C TYR A 34 -1.84 9.68 -4.97
N ARG A 35 -0.87 9.56 -5.87
CA ARG A 35 -0.97 8.70 -7.05
C ARG A 35 -0.10 7.48 -6.94
N VAL A 36 -0.67 6.33 -7.28
CA VAL A 36 0.06 5.07 -7.38
C VAL A 36 1.17 5.23 -8.41
N THR A 37 2.38 4.84 -8.04
CA THR A 37 3.56 4.83 -8.92
C THR A 37 3.93 3.41 -9.33
N GLY A 38 3.53 2.40 -8.55
CA GLY A 38 3.73 1.00 -8.86
C GLY A 38 3.48 0.07 -7.69
N SER A 39 3.72 -1.22 -7.89
CA SER A 39 3.58 -2.24 -6.86
C SER A 39 4.65 -3.33 -6.98
N GLN A 40 5.01 -3.96 -5.87
CA GLN A 40 5.99 -5.04 -5.82
C GLN A 40 5.57 -6.12 -4.82
N VAL A 41 5.94 -7.38 -5.08
CA VAL A 41 5.87 -8.47 -4.12
C VAL A 41 7.25 -8.64 -3.47
N VAL A 42 7.30 -8.56 -2.14
CA VAL A 42 8.53 -8.59 -1.34
C VAL A 42 8.44 -9.63 -0.22
N LEU A 43 9.59 -10.01 0.34
CA LEU A 43 9.59 -10.86 1.54
C LEU A 43 9.09 -10.07 2.77
N PRO A 44 8.47 -10.72 3.76
CA PRO A 44 8.01 -10.04 4.99
C PRO A 44 9.15 -9.38 5.79
N THR A 45 10.39 -9.81 5.57
CA THR A 45 11.61 -9.28 6.20
C THR A 45 12.19 -8.05 5.48
N GLU A 46 11.69 -7.70 4.29
CA GLU A 46 12.17 -6.55 3.54
C GLU A 46 11.54 -5.26 4.06
N THR A 47 12.14 -4.71 5.13
CA THR A 47 11.63 -3.49 5.80
C THR A 47 11.93 -2.20 5.04
N TRP A 48 12.87 -2.23 4.10
CA TRP A 48 13.29 -1.05 3.31
C TRP A 48 12.13 -0.36 2.58
N VAL A 49 11.06 -1.11 2.29
CA VAL A 49 9.86 -0.58 1.63
C VAL A 49 9.14 0.51 2.44
N ALA A 50 9.40 0.61 3.75
CA ALA A 50 8.82 1.60 4.65
C ALA A 50 9.82 2.71 5.04
N ASP A 51 11.02 2.72 4.44
CA ASP A 51 12.02 3.75 4.73
C ASP A 51 11.51 5.13 4.28
N GLN A 52 11.80 6.14 5.11
CA GLN A 52 11.36 7.49 4.84
C GLN A 52 12.07 8.07 3.61
N THR A 53 11.33 8.78 2.76
CA THR A 53 11.90 9.46 1.59
C THR A 53 11.93 10.97 1.79
N LYS A 54 12.66 11.70 0.94
CA LYS A 54 12.70 13.17 0.98
C LYS A 54 11.37 13.82 0.61
N GLN A 55 10.53 13.11 -0.16
CA GLN A 55 9.23 13.59 -0.60
C GLN A 55 8.13 12.83 0.15
N PRO A 56 6.92 13.41 0.30
CA PRO A 56 5.81 12.67 0.89
C PRO A 56 5.40 11.50 0.00
N THR A 57 5.62 10.28 0.49
CA THR A 57 5.23 9.03 -0.16
C THR A 57 4.28 8.24 0.72
N LEU A 58 3.51 7.37 0.09
CA LEU A 58 2.58 6.46 0.74
C LEU A 58 2.91 5.02 0.34
N VAL A 59 2.90 4.14 1.34
CA VAL A 59 3.16 2.71 1.17
C VAL A 59 1.98 1.93 1.75
N LEU A 60 1.27 1.19 0.90
CA LEU A 60 0.21 0.27 1.31
C LEU A 60 0.74 -1.16 1.23
N SER A 61 0.67 -1.91 2.32
CA SER A 61 1.19 -3.28 2.39
C SER A 61 0.14 -4.25 2.94
N ALA A 62 0.04 -5.42 2.30
CA ALA A 62 -0.84 -6.53 2.68
C ALA A 62 -0.15 -7.89 2.43
N CYS A 63 -0.62 -8.96 3.08
CA CYS A 63 -0.12 -10.32 2.82
C CYS A 63 -0.48 -10.81 1.40
N THR A 64 0.38 -11.61 0.78
CA THR A 64 0.15 -12.22 -0.55
C THR A 64 0.87 -13.57 -0.68
N PRO A 65 0.36 -14.52 -1.50
CA PRO A 65 -0.98 -14.55 -2.12
C PRO A 65 -2.10 -14.56 -1.06
N LYS A 66 -3.36 -14.37 -1.48
CA LYS A 66 -4.50 -14.41 -0.54
C LYS A 66 -4.46 -15.70 0.29
N PHE A 67 -4.80 -15.60 1.58
CA PHE A 67 -4.73 -16.70 2.55
C PHE A 67 -3.32 -17.18 2.91
N SER A 68 -2.27 -16.49 2.46
CA SER A 68 -0.88 -16.75 2.83
C SER A 68 -0.22 -15.49 3.36
N ALA A 69 0.72 -15.64 4.28
CA ALA A 69 1.60 -14.58 4.77
C ALA A 69 3.06 -14.75 4.31
N SER A 70 3.29 -15.60 3.29
CA SER A 70 4.64 -15.89 2.77
C SER A 70 5.33 -14.65 2.19
N HIS A 71 4.56 -13.74 1.61
CA HIS A 71 5.05 -12.51 1.00
C HIS A 71 4.15 -11.32 1.35
N ARG A 72 4.62 -10.12 1.01
CA ARG A 72 3.85 -8.88 1.08
C ARG A 72 3.66 -8.32 -0.32
N LEU A 73 2.43 -7.96 -0.66
CA LEU A 73 2.16 -7.05 -1.76
C LEU A 73 2.29 -5.63 -1.22
N VAL A 74 3.14 -4.83 -1.86
CA VAL A 74 3.41 -3.44 -1.51
C VAL A 74 3.05 -2.56 -2.70
N VAL A 75 2.20 -1.56 -2.45
CA VAL A 75 1.86 -0.52 -3.42
C VAL A 75 2.51 0.78 -2.97
N PHE A 76 3.21 1.42 -3.90
CA PHE A 76 3.88 2.69 -3.71
C PHE A 76 3.07 3.80 -4.36
N ALA A 77 3.01 4.95 -3.69
CA ALA A 77 2.36 6.14 -4.21
C ALA A 77 3.11 7.41 -3.78
N ALA A 78 3.04 8.44 -4.61
CA ALA A 78 3.66 9.74 -4.38
C ALA A 78 2.58 10.83 -4.27
N ARG A 79 2.82 11.84 -3.43
CA ARG A 79 1.89 12.94 -3.23
C ARG A 79 1.74 13.76 -4.51
N GLN A 80 0.49 14.10 -4.84
CA GLN A 80 0.14 15.04 -5.92
C GLN A 80 0.53 16.48 -5.54
#